data_AF-A0A3P8M4X0-F1
#
_entry.id   AF-A0A3P8M4X0-F1
#
_cell.length_a   1.000
_cell.length_b   1.000
_cell.length_c   1.000
_cell.angle_alpha   90.00
_cell.angle_beta   90.00
_cell.angle_gamma   90.00
#
_symmetry.space_group_name_H-M   'P 1'
#
loop_
_entity.id
_entity.type
_entity.pdbx_description
1 polymer ?
#
loop_
_entity_poly.entity_id
_entity_poly.type
_entity_poly.pdbx_seq_one_letter_code
_entity_poly.pdbx_strand_id
1 'polypeptide(L)'
;MHTHHSTLLLAGHLLQRIDFDPASFQPADLLWLPHHARLAAGGRKRQTEHLAGRIAAVHALREVGEKMPPPPGEQRQPLWPAPWFGSISHCENSALAVVSSHPVGIDIERRFTPALAAELESHIINAAENRCWRPAACPLRWR
;
A
#
# COMPACT_ATOMS: atom_id res chain seq x y z
N MET A 1 -2.22 -6.09 -17.48
CA MET A 1 -1.39 -5.10 -16.79
C MET A 1 -0.01 -5.68 -16.57
N HIS A 2 1.02 -5.06 -17.15
CA HIS A 2 2.40 -5.42 -16.90
C HIS A 2 2.78 -5.09 -15.46
N THR A 3 3.39 -6.06 -14.80
CA THR A 3 3.83 -5.95 -13.41
C THR A 3 5.22 -6.56 -13.26
N HIS A 4 6.00 -5.96 -12.36
CA HIS A 4 7.28 -6.48 -11.91
C HIS A 4 7.22 -6.70 -10.41
N HIS A 5 7.53 -7.91 -9.98
CA HIS A 5 7.53 -8.30 -8.58
C HIS A 5 8.93 -8.24 -8.00
N SER A 6 9.06 -7.66 -6.80
CA SER A 6 10.29 -7.65 -6.01
C SER A 6 9.97 -7.69 -4.52
N THR A 7 11.01 -7.86 -3.70
CA THR A 7 10.87 -7.92 -2.24
C THR A 7 11.75 -6.87 -1.57
N LEU A 8 11.34 -6.41 -0.39
CA LEU A 8 12.07 -5.46 0.43
C LEU A 8 12.01 -5.91 1.89
N LEU A 9 13.15 -6.02 2.56
CA LEU A 9 13.18 -6.27 3.99
C LEU A 9 13.16 -4.94 4.76
N LEU A 10 12.15 -4.74 5.61
CA LEU A 10 12.01 -3.54 6.43
C LEU A 10 11.56 -3.92 7.84
N ALA A 11 12.33 -3.50 8.85
CA ALA A 11 12.03 -3.77 10.27
C ALA A 11 11.74 -5.26 10.57
N GLY A 12 12.43 -6.18 9.89
CA GLY A 12 12.24 -7.63 10.06
C GLY A 12 11.05 -8.22 9.31
N HIS A 13 10.28 -7.41 8.57
CA HIS A 13 9.19 -7.86 7.73
C HIS A 13 9.59 -7.88 6.26
N LEU A 14 9.20 -8.94 5.55
CA LEU A 14 9.35 -9.03 4.10
C LEU A 14 8.16 -8.33 3.44
N LEU A 15 8.41 -7.23 2.77
CA LEU A 15 7.41 -6.48 2.02
C LEU A 15 7.45 -6.96 0.57
N GLN A 16 6.27 -7.23 0.03
CA GLN A 16 6.06 -7.66 -1.34
C GLN A 16 5.71 -6.45 -2.18
N ARG A 17 6.58 -6.13 -3.14
CA ARG A 17 6.46 -4.96 -4.01
C ARG A 17 6.01 -5.37 -5.40
N ILE A 18 5.02 -4.65 -5.91
CA ILE A 18 4.57 -4.71 -7.29
C ILE A 18 4.76 -3.33 -7.90
N ASP A 19 5.69 -3.23 -8.84
CA ASP A 19 5.75 -2.09 -9.76
C ASP A 19 4.89 -2.41 -10.98
N PHE A 20 4.09 -1.45 -11.43
CA PHE A 20 3.13 -1.64 -12.50
C PHE A 20 3.09 -0.46 -13.47
N ASP A 21 2.70 -0.76 -14.72
CA ASP A 21 2.46 0.25 -15.74
C ASP A 21 0.94 0.46 -15.94
N PRO A 22 0.37 1.60 -15.50
CA PRO A 22 -1.03 1.96 -15.71
C PRO A 22 -1.45 2.04 -17.17
N ALA A 23 -0.53 2.33 -18.10
CA ALA A 23 -0.84 2.40 -19.52
C ALA A 23 -1.18 1.02 -20.09
N SER A 24 -0.51 -0.03 -19.59
CA SER A 24 -0.75 -1.43 -19.94
C SER A 24 -2.01 -2.05 -19.31
N PHE A 25 -2.71 -1.34 -18.42
CA PHE A 25 -3.92 -1.84 -17.76
C PHE A 25 -5.09 -1.98 -18.74
N GLN A 26 -5.74 -3.13 -18.71
CA GLN A 26 -6.95 -3.46 -19.46
C GLN A 26 -8.09 -3.82 -18.49
N PRO A 27 -9.35 -3.47 -18.78
CA PRO A 27 -10.48 -3.82 -17.91
C PRO A 27 -10.59 -5.32 -17.59
N ALA A 28 -10.20 -6.19 -18.53
CA ALA A 28 -10.18 -7.64 -18.34
C ALA A 28 -9.21 -8.09 -17.24
N ASP A 29 -8.17 -7.31 -16.92
CA ASP A 29 -7.23 -7.63 -15.83
C ASP A 29 -7.95 -7.68 -14.46
N LEU A 30 -9.05 -6.92 -14.29
CA LEU A 30 -9.83 -6.94 -13.05
C LEU A 30 -10.51 -8.27 -12.80
N LEU A 31 -10.77 -9.09 -13.84
CA LEU A 31 -11.42 -10.40 -13.69
C LEU A 31 -10.61 -11.37 -12.83
N TRP A 32 -9.32 -11.08 -12.61
CA TRP A 32 -8.50 -11.79 -11.62
C TRP A 32 -9.02 -11.64 -10.18
N LEU A 33 -9.79 -10.59 -9.90
CA LEU A 33 -10.39 -10.32 -8.59
C LEU A 33 -11.84 -10.86 -8.54
N PRO A 34 -12.19 -11.69 -7.54
CA PRO A 34 -13.56 -12.16 -7.35
C PRO A 34 -14.58 -11.01 -7.22
N HIS A 35 -14.16 -9.89 -6.62
CA HIS A 35 -14.99 -8.70 -6.38
C HIS A 35 -14.86 -7.62 -7.47
N HIS A 36 -14.43 -7.96 -8.69
CA HIS A 36 -14.21 -7.00 -9.78
C HIS A 36 -15.42 -6.09 -10.06
N ALA A 37 -16.65 -6.61 -9.95
CA ALA A 37 -17.88 -5.85 -10.16
C ALA A 37 -17.98 -4.62 -9.23
N ARG A 38 -17.44 -4.70 -8.00
CA ARG A 38 -17.41 -3.57 -7.06
C ARG A 38 -16.46 -2.45 -7.48
N LEU A 39 -15.53 -2.73 -8.40
CA LEU A 39 -14.54 -1.78 -8.91
C LEU A 39 -14.99 -1.10 -10.21
N ALA A 40 -16.09 -1.57 -10.82
CA ALA A 40 -16.58 -1.05 -12.10
C ALA A 40 -16.92 0.45 -12.07
N ALA A 41 -17.41 0.96 -10.93
CA ALA A 41 -17.71 2.38 -10.73
C ALA A 41 -16.48 3.25 -10.45
N GLY A 42 -15.31 2.65 -10.20
CA GLY A 42 -14.07 3.39 -9.95
C GLY A 42 -13.42 3.86 -11.24
N GLY A 43 -12.79 5.05 -11.21
CA GLY A 43 -11.96 5.51 -12.33
C GLY A 43 -10.75 4.59 -12.57
N ARG A 44 -10.18 4.64 -13.78
CA ARG A 44 -9.07 3.77 -14.22
C ARG A 44 -7.92 3.72 -13.20
N LYS A 45 -7.48 4.87 -12.68
CA LYS A 45 -6.42 4.95 -11.65
C LYS A 45 -6.73 4.07 -10.43
N ARG A 46 -7.92 4.21 -9.86
CA ARG A 46 -8.39 3.44 -8.70
C ARG A 46 -8.42 1.94 -8.99
N GLN A 47 -8.86 1.55 -10.19
CA GLN A 47 -8.92 0.15 -10.60
C GLN A 47 -7.52 -0.47 -10.72
N THR A 48 -6.60 0.24 -11.38
CA THR A 48 -5.20 -0.19 -11.54
C THR A 48 -4.50 -0.32 -10.18
N GLU A 49 -4.60 0.69 -9.31
CA GLU A 49 -4.00 0.67 -7.97
C GLU A 49 -4.58 -0.44 -7.10
N HIS A 50 -5.91 -0.65 -7.13
CA HIS A 50 -6.55 -1.73 -6.37
C HIS A 50 -6.08 -3.11 -6.84
N LEU A 51 -5.95 -3.32 -8.15
CA LEU A 51 -5.42 -4.55 -8.71
C LEU A 51 -3.98 -4.79 -8.27
N ALA A 52 -3.10 -3.80 -8.45
CA ALA A 52 -1.69 -3.90 -8.07
C ALA A 52 -1.53 -4.22 -6.57
N GLY A 53 -2.27 -3.54 -5.70
CA GLY A 53 -2.27 -3.82 -4.26
C GLY A 53 -2.74 -5.23 -3.91
N ARG A 54 -3.73 -5.78 -4.64
CA ARG A 54 -4.18 -7.16 -4.42
C ARG A 54 -3.20 -8.21 -4.97
N ILE A 55 -2.49 -7.92 -6.05
CA ILE A 55 -1.38 -8.76 -6.53
C ILE A 55 -0.30 -8.81 -5.44
N ALA A 56 0.13 -7.64 -4.92
CA ALA A 56 1.10 -7.57 -3.83
C ALA A 56 0.65 -8.37 -2.60
N ALA A 57 -0.62 -8.23 -2.20
CA ALA A 57 -1.18 -8.97 -1.06
C ALA A 57 -1.18 -10.49 -1.27
N VAL A 58 -1.45 -10.97 -2.49
CA VAL A 58 -1.34 -12.41 -2.80
C VAL A 58 0.09 -12.90 -2.69
N HIS A 59 1.07 -12.11 -3.15
CA HIS A 59 2.48 -12.46 -2.94
C HIS A 59 2.83 -12.56 -1.45
N ALA A 60 2.30 -11.65 -0.61
CA ALA A 60 2.54 -11.69 0.84
C ALA A 60 1.88 -12.92 1.47
N LEU A 61 0.62 -13.19 1.12
CA LEU A 61 -0.12 -14.35 1.61
C LEU A 61 0.52 -15.69 1.24
N ARG A 62 1.20 -15.77 0.09
CA ARG A 62 1.91 -16.98 -0.32
C ARG A 62 3.04 -17.36 0.62
N GLU A 63 3.65 -16.40 1.32
CA GLU A 63 4.67 -16.69 2.34
C GLU A 63 4.13 -17.54 3.49
N VAL A 64 2.83 -17.43 3.74
CA VAL A 64 2.14 -18.13 4.84
C VAL A 64 1.21 -19.23 4.33
N GLY A 65 1.36 -19.63 3.05
CA GLY A 65 0.61 -20.73 2.44
C GLY A 65 -0.77 -20.36 1.88
N GLU A 66 -1.16 -19.09 1.99
CA GLU A 66 -2.45 -18.58 1.51
C GLU A 66 -2.36 -18.15 0.04
N LYS A 67 -3.43 -18.37 -0.73
CA LYS A 67 -3.41 -18.20 -2.20
C LYS A 67 -4.38 -17.15 -2.73
N MET A 68 -5.40 -16.81 -1.95
CA MET A 68 -6.49 -15.96 -2.39
C MET A 68 -6.22 -14.49 -1.99
N PRO A 69 -6.57 -13.52 -2.86
CA PRO A 69 -6.48 -12.12 -2.48
C PRO A 69 -7.47 -11.81 -1.34
N PRO A 70 -7.11 -10.95 -0.37
CA PRO A 70 -8.02 -10.58 0.70
C PRO A 70 -9.23 -9.82 0.14
N PRO A 71 -10.48 -10.24 0.43
CA PRO A 71 -11.65 -9.53 -0.04
C PRO A 71 -11.73 -8.13 0.60
N PRO A 72 -12.42 -7.17 -0.04
CA PRO A 72 -12.68 -5.87 0.56
C PRO A 72 -13.79 -5.99 1.62
N GLY A 73 -13.55 -5.42 2.80
CA GLY A 73 -14.55 -5.19 3.84
C GLY A 73 -15.40 -3.95 3.60
N GLU A 74 -16.32 -3.67 4.52
CA GLU A 74 -17.29 -2.57 4.41
C GLU A 74 -16.64 -1.18 4.35
N GLN A 75 -15.56 -0.99 5.10
CA GLN A 75 -14.76 0.24 5.09
C GLN A 75 -13.64 0.19 4.05
N ARG A 76 -13.74 -0.72 3.08
CA ARG A 76 -12.76 -0.95 2.00
C ARG A 76 -11.42 -1.49 2.49
N GLN A 77 -11.32 -1.89 3.76
CA GLN A 77 -10.14 -2.54 4.32
C GLN A 77 -9.95 -3.93 3.70
N PRO A 78 -8.70 -4.38 3.46
CA PRO A 78 -8.44 -5.78 3.14
C PRO A 78 -8.80 -6.67 4.34
N LEU A 79 -9.66 -7.67 4.12
CA LEU A 79 -9.97 -8.69 5.11
C LEU A 79 -8.95 -9.82 4.99
N TRP A 80 -7.94 -9.80 5.84
CA TRP A 80 -6.92 -10.84 5.88
C TRP A 80 -7.47 -12.14 6.48
N PRO A 81 -7.10 -13.31 5.95
CA PRO A 81 -7.50 -14.59 6.53
C PRO A 81 -6.85 -14.77 7.90
N ALA A 82 -7.62 -15.27 8.88
CA ALA A 82 -7.07 -15.61 10.19
C ALA A 82 -6.00 -16.73 10.05
N PRO A 83 -4.91 -16.70 10.85
CA PRO A 83 -4.61 -15.78 11.96
C PRO A 83 -3.83 -14.52 11.51
N TRP A 84 -3.78 -14.23 10.22
CA TRP A 84 -2.87 -13.24 9.66
C TRP A 84 -3.43 -11.82 9.71
N PHE A 85 -2.53 -10.89 9.95
CA PHE A 85 -2.71 -9.47 9.73
C PHE A 85 -1.90 -9.06 8.50
N GLY A 86 -2.25 -7.92 7.94
CA GLY A 86 -1.45 -7.35 6.87
C GLY A 86 -1.86 -5.93 6.55
N SER A 87 -1.07 -5.33 5.69
CA SER A 87 -1.31 -3.97 5.22
C SER A 87 -0.92 -3.86 3.75
N ILE A 88 -1.60 -2.98 3.04
CA ILE A 88 -1.38 -2.68 1.63
C ILE A 88 -1.29 -1.17 1.52
N SER A 89 -0.25 -0.67 0.86
CA SER A 89 -0.16 0.75 0.48
C SER A 89 0.27 0.85 -0.98
N HIS A 90 -0.12 1.93 -1.65
CA HIS A 90 0.19 2.18 -3.05
C HIS A 90 0.55 3.65 -3.26
N CYS A 91 1.53 3.91 -4.11
CA CYS A 91 1.93 5.25 -4.50
C CYS A 91 2.36 5.22 -5.97
N GLU A 92 1.75 6.10 -6.77
CA GLU A 92 2.00 6.23 -8.22
C GLU A 92 1.91 4.87 -8.95
N ASN A 93 3.07 4.29 -9.26
CA ASN A 93 3.25 3.09 -10.07
C ASN A 93 3.70 1.89 -9.23
N SER A 94 3.61 1.98 -7.91
CA SER A 94 4.06 0.94 -6.99
C SER A 94 2.99 0.60 -5.98
N ALA A 95 2.90 -0.67 -5.62
CA ALA A 95 2.10 -1.16 -4.50
C ALA A 95 2.95 -2.08 -3.62
N LEU A 96 2.81 -1.95 -2.31
CA LEU A 96 3.41 -2.82 -1.31
C LEU A 96 2.34 -3.58 -0.55
N ALA A 97 2.65 -4.79 -0.15
CA ALA A 97 1.90 -5.51 0.87
C ALA A 97 2.83 -6.23 1.84
N VAL A 98 2.34 -6.43 3.05
CA VAL A 98 3.01 -7.23 4.09
C VAL A 98 1.99 -8.12 4.76
N VAL A 99 2.43 -9.31 5.19
CA VAL A 99 1.68 -10.21 6.07
C VAL A 99 2.44 -10.38 7.39
N SER A 100 1.73 -10.54 8.49
CA SER A 100 2.30 -10.65 9.83
C SER A 100 1.39 -11.45 10.75
N SER A 101 1.96 -12.10 11.76
CA SER A 101 1.22 -12.75 12.85
C SER A 101 0.70 -11.77 13.92
N HIS A 102 1.06 -10.48 13.79
CA HIS A 102 0.64 -9.40 14.68
C HIS A 102 0.16 -8.20 13.86
N PRO A 103 -0.68 -7.30 14.41
CA PRO A 103 -1.14 -6.10 13.72
C PRO A 103 0.02 -5.29 13.12
N VAL A 104 -0.11 -4.91 11.85
CA VAL A 104 0.93 -4.21 11.09
C VAL A 104 0.31 -3.17 10.16
N GLY A 105 1.01 -2.05 9.98
CA GLY A 105 0.68 -1.00 9.03
C GLY A 105 1.90 -0.60 8.22
N ILE A 106 1.75 -0.47 6.91
CA ILE A 106 2.78 0.09 6.03
C ILE A 106 2.17 1.24 5.24
N ASP A 107 3.00 2.22 4.93
CA ASP A 107 2.62 3.28 4.02
C ASP A 107 3.78 3.66 3.10
N ILE A 108 3.45 3.97 1.85
CA ILE A 108 4.39 4.47 0.86
C ILE A 108 3.86 5.77 0.28
N GLU A 109 4.73 6.77 0.27
CA GLU A 109 4.41 8.07 -0.31
C GLU A 109 5.59 8.57 -1.12
N ARG A 110 5.27 9.43 -2.10
CA ARG A 110 6.27 10.27 -2.72
C ARG A 110 6.67 11.33 -1.72
N ARG A 111 7.98 11.57 -1.60
CA ARG A 111 8.49 12.69 -0.80
C ARG A 111 7.91 14.00 -1.33
N PHE A 112 7.30 14.77 -0.42
CA PHE A 112 6.81 16.10 -0.74
C PHE A 112 7.96 17.03 -1.10
N THR A 113 7.67 18.02 -1.95
CA THR A 113 8.58 19.14 -2.14
C THR A 113 8.63 19.97 -0.85
N PRO A 114 9.73 20.68 -0.55
CA PRO A 114 9.79 21.53 0.63
C PRO A 114 8.65 22.56 0.72
N ALA A 115 8.21 23.08 -0.44
CA ALA A 115 7.09 24.01 -0.51
C ALA A 115 5.76 23.36 -0.11
N LEU A 116 5.46 22.17 -0.66
CA LEU A 116 4.24 21.43 -0.31
C LEU A 116 4.27 20.95 1.15
N ALA A 117 5.44 20.55 1.64
CA ALA A 117 5.60 20.15 3.04
C ALA A 117 5.31 21.32 4.00
N ALA A 118 5.79 22.53 3.68
CA ALA A 118 5.52 23.72 4.48
C ALA A 118 4.03 24.12 4.45
N GLU A 119 3.37 23.96 3.32
CA GLU A 119 1.92 24.19 3.19
C GLU A 119 1.11 23.21 4.04
N LEU A 120 1.48 21.92 4.01
CA LEU A 120 0.75 20.86 4.71
C LEU A 120 1.12 20.71 6.19
N GLU A 121 2.20 21.34 6.66
CA GLU A 121 2.75 21.14 8.01
C GLU A 121 1.68 21.33 9.09
N SER A 122 0.91 22.41 9.01
CA SER A 122 -0.14 22.73 10.00
C SER A 122 -1.39 21.84 9.94
N HIS A 123 -1.57 21.09 8.85
CA HIS A 123 -2.70 20.17 8.65
C HIS A 123 -2.37 18.73 9.07
N ILE A 124 -1.08 18.37 9.07
CA ILE A 124 -0.62 17.00 9.36
C ILE A 124 0.03 16.91 10.74
N ILE A 125 0.78 17.94 11.14
CA ILE A 125 1.57 17.97 12.37
C ILE A 125 0.91 18.92 13.37
N ASN A 126 0.55 18.39 14.53
CA ASN A 126 0.05 19.24 15.62
C ASN A 126 1.21 19.92 16.39
N ALA A 127 0.86 20.92 17.21
CA ALA A 127 1.86 21.70 17.94
C ALA A 127 2.74 20.86 18.91
N ALA A 128 2.25 19.72 19.39
CA ALA A 128 3.03 18.83 20.25
C ALA A 128 4.06 18.02 19.46
N GLU A 129 3.67 17.49 18.30
CA GLU A 129 4.56 16.77 17.39
C GLU A 129 5.68 17.67 16.85
N ASN A 130 5.34 18.92 16.50
CA ASN A 130 6.32 19.89 15.99
C ASN A 130 7.40 20.25 17.04
N ARG A 131 7.06 20.21 18.34
CA ARG A 131 8.05 20.41 19.42
C ARG A 131 9.09 19.30 19.48
N CYS A 132 8.69 18.04 19.23
CA CYS A 132 9.60 16.89 19.20
C CYS A 132 10.46 16.81 17.93
N TRP A 133 10.05 17.51 16.86
CA TRP A 133 10.73 17.51 15.56
C TRP A 133 11.95 18.45 15.45
N ARG A 134 12.21 19.26 16.48
CA ARG A 134 13.36 20.19 16.48
C ARG A 134 14.71 19.44 16.53
N PRO A 135 15.79 20.03 15.99
CA PRO A 135 16.90 19.30 15.33
C PRO A 135 17.74 18.33 16.16
N ALA A 136 17.55 18.27 17.48
CA ALA A 136 18.41 17.49 18.36
C ALA A 136 17.94 16.05 18.62
N ALA A 137 16.73 15.66 18.18
CA ALA A 137 16.13 14.39 18.66
C ALA A 137 15.44 13.50 17.62
N CYS A 138 15.33 13.88 16.34
CA CYS A 138 14.52 13.09 15.39
C CYS A 138 15.36 12.29 14.38
N PRO A 139 15.32 10.94 14.38
CA PRO A 139 16.04 10.09 13.42
C PRO A 139 15.34 9.97 12.04
N LEU A 140 14.13 10.53 11.87
CA LEU A 140 13.35 10.48 10.63
C LEU A 140 13.38 11.85 9.95
N ARG A 141 14.48 12.13 9.25
CA ARG A 141 14.54 13.29 8.34
C ARG A 141 13.88 12.93 7.01
N TRP A 142 12.82 13.65 6.67
CA TRP A 142 12.32 13.75 5.30
C TRP A 142 13.28 14.63 4.50
N ARG A 143 14.44 14.06 4.13
CA ARG A 143 15.37 14.65 3.16
C ARG A 143 14.96 14.29 1.74
#